data_AF-I1XJM6-F1
#
_entry.id   AF-I1XJM6-F1
#
_cell.length_a   1.000
_cell.length_b   1.000
_cell.length_c   1.000
_cell.angle_alpha   90.00
_cell.angle_beta   90.00
_cell.angle_gamma   90.00
#
_symmetry.space_group_name_H-M   'P 1'
#
loop_
_entity.id
_entity.type
_entity.pdbx_description
1 polymer ?
#
loop_
_entity_poly.entity_id
_entity_poly.type
_entity_poly.pdbx_seq_one_letter_code
_entity_poly.pdbx_strand_id
1 'polypeptide(L)'
;MSKEIEQGIIILARHRLKWLRVALAGRNADLNLVQNTFHQLTGLTSLRFVQDNGLSLVTAKELAIIDNLAILNVQQQHPEVLEKFSNESQELSKYLDMPARDLLDLLFKEGGRFQNQEAISVAMHRGLISDIHHEKEAYDRLNAREQKRDM
;
A
#
# COMPACT_ATOMS: atom_id res chain seq x y z
N MET A 1 -19.60 2.02 -1.70
CA MET A 1 -19.39 3.45 -1.40
C MET A 1 -20.17 4.29 -2.41
N SER A 2 -20.59 5.53 -2.09
CA SER A 2 -21.26 6.37 -3.11
C SER A 2 -20.21 6.87 -4.12
N LYS A 3 -20.60 7.04 -5.40
CA LYS A 3 -19.71 7.54 -6.46
C LYS A 3 -19.12 8.92 -6.13
N GLU A 4 -19.84 9.73 -5.37
CA GLU A 4 -19.41 11.06 -4.93
C GLU A 4 -18.23 10.97 -3.95
N ILE A 5 -18.23 9.98 -3.05
CA ILE A 5 -17.13 9.77 -2.11
C ILE A 5 -15.87 9.28 -2.86
N GLU A 6 -16.02 8.38 -3.84
CA GLU A 6 -14.90 7.94 -4.68
C GLU A 6 -14.25 9.09 -5.44
N GLN A 7 -15.08 9.96 -6.06
CA GLN A 7 -14.59 11.17 -6.71
C GLN A 7 -13.91 12.11 -5.73
N GLY A 8 -14.46 12.28 -4.52
CA GLY A 8 -13.84 13.08 -3.46
C GLY A 8 -12.45 12.57 -3.06
N ILE A 9 -12.30 11.25 -2.89
CA ILE A 9 -11.02 10.59 -2.59
C ILE A 9 -10.00 10.85 -3.71
N ILE A 10 -10.41 10.66 -4.97
CA ILE A 10 -9.55 10.92 -6.14
C ILE A 10 -9.12 12.39 -6.20
N ILE A 11 -10.07 13.32 -6.04
CA ILE A 11 -9.78 14.77 -6.10
C ILE A 11 -8.79 15.15 -5.00
N LEU A 12 -9.00 14.65 -3.79
CA LEU A 12 -8.11 14.90 -2.66
C LEU A 12 -6.71 14.32 -2.90
N ALA A 13 -6.62 13.08 -3.39
CA ALA A 13 -5.35 12.44 -3.72
C ALA A 13 -4.60 13.20 -4.84
N ARG A 14 -5.29 13.62 -5.90
CA ARG A 14 -4.71 14.46 -6.97
C ARG A 14 -4.23 15.81 -6.44
N HIS A 15 -5.00 16.44 -5.55
CA HIS A 15 -4.61 17.71 -4.93
C HIS A 15 -3.34 17.55 -4.07
N ARG A 16 -3.28 16.48 -3.27
CA ARG A 16 -2.10 16.15 -2.46
C ARG A 16 -0.88 15.84 -3.31
N LEU A 17 -1.03 15.13 -4.43
CA LEU A 17 0.06 14.91 -5.39
C LEU A 17 0.54 16.23 -6.01
N LYS A 18 -0.37 17.15 -6.36
CA LYS A 18 0.01 18.48 -6.86
C LYS A 18 0.79 19.27 -5.80
N TRP A 19 0.34 19.24 -4.55
CA TRP A 19 1.05 19.86 -3.43
C TRP A 19 2.41 19.23 -3.19
N LEU A 20 2.54 17.91 -3.28
CA LEU A 20 3.83 17.23 -3.17
C LEU A 20 4.81 17.73 -4.23
N ARG A 21 4.36 17.87 -5.49
CA ARG A 21 5.20 18.43 -6.57
C ARG A 21 5.63 19.87 -6.31
N VAL A 22 4.78 20.67 -5.65
CA VAL A 22 5.13 22.04 -5.25
C VAL A 22 6.11 22.03 -4.07
N ALA A 23 5.90 21.18 -3.08
CA ALA A 23 6.79 21.05 -1.92
C ALA A 23 8.19 20.55 -2.31
N LEU A 24 8.26 19.69 -3.34
CA LEU A 24 9.52 19.23 -3.93
C LEU A 24 10.19 20.32 -4.80
N ALA A 25 9.44 21.32 -5.27
CA ALA A 25 9.98 22.33 -6.18
C ALA A 25 10.90 23.33 -5.45
N GLY A 26 12.20 23.11 -5.55
CA GLY A 26 13.24 24.04 -5.13
C GLY A 26 14.40 23.36 -4.42
N ARG A 27 15.62 23.91 -4.52
CA ARG A 27 16.84 23.30 -3.92
C ARG A 27 16.82 23.24 -2.39
N ASN A 28 15.92 23.98 -1.74
CA ASN A 28 15.74 24.04 -0.28
C ASN A 28 14.32 23.58 0.10
N ALA A 29 13.81 22.51 -0.51
CA ALA A 29 12.54 21.92 -0.11
C ALA A 29 12.57 21.60 1.39
N ASP A 30 11.52 21.99 2.11
CA ASP A 30 11.35 21.58 3.51
C ASP A 30 11.03 20.08 3.53
N LEU A 31 12.04 19.28 3.88
CA LEU A 31 11.92 17.82 3.91
C LEU A 31 10.79 17.35 4.84
N ASN A 32 10.49 18.08 5.92
CA ASN A 32 9.37 17.72 6.81
C ASN A 32 8.03 17.94 6.12
N LEU A 33 7.89 19.03 5.35
CA LEU A 33 6.69 19.32 4.57
C LEU A 33 6.49 18.29 3.45
N VAL A 34 7.57 17.93 2.74
CA VAL A 34 7.55 16.89 1.71
C VAL A 34 7.12 15.56 2.34
N GLN A 35 7.73 15.19 3.47
CA GLN A 35 7.43 13.95 4.19
C GLN A 35 5.95 13.88 4.63
N ASN A 36 5.44 14.94 5.26
CA ASN A 36 4.06 15.01 5.71
C ASN A 36 3.07 14.94 4.54
N THR A 37 3.36 15.63 3.44
CA THR A 37 2.50 15.63 2.25
C THR A 37 2.48 14.26 1.58
N PHE A 38 3.63 13.59 1.54
CA PHE A 38 3.75 12.22 1.05
C PHE A 38 2.95 11.24 1.91
N HIS A 39 3.10 11.26 3.24
CA HIS A 39 2.33 10.39 4.14
C HIS A 39 0.81 10.59 4.02
N GLN A 40 0.34 11.83 3.91
CA GLN A 40 -1.08 12.12 3.69
C GLN A 40 -1.58 11.52 2.38
N LEU A 41 -0.75 11.55 1.33
CA LEU A 41 -1.08 10.95 0.04
C LEU A 41 -1.09 9.42 0.13
N THR A 42 -0.07 8.82 0.73
CA THR A 42 0.02 7.36 0.92
C THR A 42 -1.12 6.83 1.78
N GLY A 43 -1.54 7.58 2.82
CA GLY A 43 -2.71 7.21 3.62
C GLY A 43 -4.00 7.16 2.80
N LEU A 44 -4.17 8.07 1.83
CA LEU A 44 -5.33 8.08 0.93
C LEU A 44 -5.25 6.97 -0.13
N THR A 45 -4.08 6.74 -0.69
CA THR A 45 -3.89 5.71 -1.72
C THR A 45 -3.93 4.30 -1.12
N SER A 46 -3.60 4.15 0.17
CA SER A 46 -3.75 2.91 0.96
C SER A 46 -5.20 2.50 1.22
N LEU A 47 -6.18 3.35 0.91
CA LEU A 47 -7.59 2.93 1.00
C LEU A 47 -7.94 1.81 0.00
N ARG A 48 -7.19 1.67 -1.10
CA ARG A 48 -7.39 0.64 -2.17
C ARG A 48 -7.16 -0.81 -1.72
N PHE A 49 -6.85 -0.96 -0.46
CA PHE A 49 -5.92 -1.93 0.08
C PHE A 49 -6.52 -2.45 1.40
N VAL A 50 -7.34 -1.62 2.06
CA VAL A 50 -8.34 -1.99 3.06
C VAL A 50 -9.41 -2.94 2.48
N GLN A 51 -9.72 -4.01 3.21
CA GLN A 51 -10.75 -4.98 2.85
C GLN A 51 -12.15 -4.34 2.88
N ASP A 52 -13.03 -4.71 1.94
CA ASP A 52 -14.37 -4.12 1.80
C ASP A 52 -14.40 -2.58 1.73
N ASN A 53 -13.34 -1.97 1.17
CA ASN A 53 -13.24 -0.52 0.97
C ASN A 53 -14.36 0.10 0.11
N GLY A 54 -15.17 -0.74 -0.54
CA GLY A 54 -16.30 -0.31 -1.35
C GLY A 54 -15.92 0.56 -2.54
N LEU A 55 -14.64 0.55 -2.93
CA LEU A 55 -14.07 1.28 -4.06
C LEU A 55 -14.30 0.49 -5.35
N SER A 56 -14.69 1.18 -6.42
CA SER A 56 -14.68 0.63 -7.76
C SER A 56 -13.26 0.30 -8.23
N LEU A 57 -13.15 -0.68 -9.12
CA LEU A 57 -11.86 -1.08 -9.72
C LEU A 57 -11.15 0.09 -10.41
N VAL A 58 -11.92 1.03 -10.98
CA VAL A 58 -11.40 2.24 -11.64
C VAL A 58 -10.73 3.14 -10.61
N THR A 59 -11.40 3.42 -9.50
CA THR A 59 -10.88 4.25 -8.40
C THR A 59 -9.64 3.64 -7.76
N ALA A 60 -9.65 2.32 -7.53
CA ALA A 60 -8.47 1.62 -6.99
C ALA A 60 -7.24 1.73 -7.92
N LYS A 61 -7.43 1.57 -9.24
CA LYS A 61 -6.36 1.75 -10.23
C LYS A 61 -5.85 3.19 -10.26
N GLU A 62 -6.74 4.17 -10.17
CA GLU A 62 -6.35 5.57 -10.18
C GLU A 62 -5.51 5.95 -8.95
N LEU A 63 -5.90 5.47 -7.77
CA LEU A 63 -5.11 5.64 -6.56
C LEU A 63 -3.72 4.98 -6.66
N ALA A 64 -3.61 3.82 -7.32
CA ALA A 64 -2.32 3.19 -7.58
C ALA A 64 -1.42 4.03 -8.48
N ILE A 65 -1.97 4.64 -9.53
CA ILE A 65 -1.21 5.54 -10.42
C ILE A 65 -0.71 6.76 -9.64
N ILE A 66 -1.56 7.37 -8.82
CA ILE A 66 -1.23 8.56 -8.02
C ILE A 66 -0.07 8.25 -7.04
N ASP A 67 -0.14 7.10 -6.40
CA ASP A 67 0.87 6.62 -5.45
C ASP A 67 2.24 6.41 -6.12
N ASN A 68 2.25 5.72 -7.26
CA ASN A 68 3.46 5.51 -8.05
C ASN A 68 4.08 6.84 -8.53
N LEU A 69 3.25 7.79 -8.96
CA LEU A 69 3.72 9.12 -9.35
C LEU A 69 4.32 9.90 -8.16
N ALA A 70 3.78 9.73 -6.95
CA ALA A 70 4.32 10.35 -5.75
C ALA A 70 5.73 9.82 -5.44
N ILE A 71 5.87 8.49 -5.43
CA ILE A 71 7.15 7.82 -5.19
C ILE A 71 8.18 8.27 -6.22
N LEU A 72 7.84 8.26 -7.50
CA LEU A 72 8.75 8.71 -8.57
C LEU A 72 9.18 10.17 -8.42
N ASN A 73 8.26 11.07 -8.05
CA ASN A 73 8.60 12.49 -7.86
C ASN A 73 9.58 12.68 -6.69
N VAL A 74 9.37 11.98 -5.57
CA VAL A 74 10.27 12.05 -4.41
C VAL A 74 11.62 11.41 -4.74
N GLN A 75 11.64 10.24 -5.39
CA GLN A 75 12.88 9.56 -5.84
C GLN A 75 13.76 10.46 -6.69
N GLN A 76 13.18 11.25 -7.60
CA GLN A 76 13.93 12.09 -8.52
C GLN A 76 14.52 13.35 -7.88
N GLN A 77 13.83 13.94 -6.90
CA GLN A 77 14.21 15.26 -6.37
C GLN A 77 14.84 15.19 -4.98
N HIS A 78 14.34 14.30 -4.13
CA HIS A 78 14.73 14.19 -2.73
C HIS A 78 14.71 12.72 -2.25
N PRO A 79 15.58 11.84 -2.81
CA PRO A 79 15.61 10.42 -2.47
C PRO A 79 15.89 10.15 -0.98
N GLU A 80 16.57 11.07 -0.28
CA GLU A 80 16.82 11.02 1.16
C GLU A 80 15.54 10.99 2.01
N VAL A 81 14.43 11.51 1.47
CA VAL A 81 13.11 11.43 2.11
C VAL A 81 12.63 9.98 2.14
N LEU A 82 12.99 9.19 1.13
CA LEU A 82 12.70 7.75 1.07
C LEU A 82 13.57 6.92 2.00
N GLU A 83 14.82 7.33 2.21
CA GLU A 83 15.70 6.71 3.20
C GLU A 83 15.24 6.96 4.64
N LYS A 84 14.61 8.11 4.93
CA LYS A 84 13.95 8.34 6.23
C LYS A 84 12.66 7.54 6.41
N PHE A 85 12.06 7.04 5.34
CA PHE A 85 10.94 6.09 5.42
C PHE A 85 11.40 4.63 5.65
N SER A 86 12.71 4.35 5.73
CA SER A 86 13.31 3.07 5.32
C SER A 86 13.25 1.84 6.23
N ASN A 87 12.56 1.86 7.37
CA ASN A 87 12.35 0.57 8.07
C ASN A 87 10.94 0.06 7.85
N GLU A 88 9.92 0.79 8.30
CA GLU A 88 8.54 0.30 8.23
C GLU A 88 7.96 0.31 6.80
N SER A 89 8.20 1.36 6.01
CA SER A 89 7.63 1.42 4.64
C SER A 89 8.36 0.51 3.65
N GLN A 90 9.67 0.29 3.83
CA GLN A 90 10.43 -0.65 2.99
C GLN A 90 10.08 -2.10 3.33
N GLU A 91 9.93 -2.44 4.61
CA GLU A 91 9.45 -3.75 5.05
C GLU A 91 8.04 -4.02 4.51
N LEU A 92 7.12 -3.05 4.63
CA LEU A 92 5.76 -3.20 4.10
C LEU A 92 5.73 -3.35 2.57
N SER A 93 6.53 -2.57 1.83
CA SER A 93 6.62 -2.69 0.36
C SER A 93 7.12 -4.07 -0.05
N LYS A 94 8.14 -4.59 0.65
CA LYS A 94 8.67 -5.95 0.43
C LYS A 94 7.57 -7.01 0.54
N TYR A 95 6.69 -6.92 1.55
CA TYR A 95 5.59 -7.87 1.73
C TYR A 95 4.42 -7.63 0.75
N LEU A 96 4.21 -6.40 0.30
CA LEU A 96 3.19 -6.06 -0.70
C LEU A 96 3.54 -6.63 -2.08
N ASP A 97 4.81 -6.54 -2.47
CA ASP A 97 5.31 -7.05 -3.76
C ASP A 97 5.57 -8.56 -3.74
N MET A 98 5.66 -9.18 -2.56
CA MET A 98 5.87 -10.61 -2.40
C MET A 98 4.69 -11.43 -2.96
N PRO A 99 4.93 -12.56 -3.66
CA PRO A 99 3.86 -13.47 -4.08
C PRO A 99 3.01 -13.90 -2.88
N ALA A 100 1.71 -14.04 -3.09
CA ALA A 100 0.77 -14.32 -2.00
C ALA A 100 1.09 -15.65 -1.28
N ARG A 101 1.58 -16.64 -2.03
CA ARG A 101 2.04 -17.92 -1.48
C ARG A 101 3.25 -17.75 -0.58
N ASP A 102 4.25 -17.02 -1.05
CA ASP A 102 5.50 -16.79 -0.32
C ASP A 102 5.25 -15.99 0.97
N LEU A 103 4.32 -15.03 0.93
CA LEU A 103 3.92 -14.29 2.13
C LEU A 103 3.21 -15.18 3.18
N LEU A 104 2.39 -16.13 2.75
CA LEU A 104 1.77 -17.11 3.66
C LEU A 104 2.81 -18.09 4.23
N ASP A 105 3.73 -18.58 3.38
CA ASP A 105 4.81 -19.46 3.79
C ASP A 105 5.73 -18.78 4.81
N LEU A 106 6.09 -17.51 4.60
CA LEU A 106 6.83 -16.67 5.55
C LEU A 106 6.12 -16.61 6.92
N LEU A 107 4.80 -16.42 6.92
CA LEU A 107 4.03 -16.28 8.15
C LEU A 107 3.89 -17.60 8.91
N PHE A 108 3.53 -18.69 8.22
CA PHE A 108 3.13 -19.94 8.86
C PHE A 108 4.24 -20.98 8.96
N LYS A 109 5.08 -21.12 7.92
CA LYS A 109 6.15 -22.13 7.88
C LYS A 109 7.46 -21.60 8.45
N GLU A 110 7.79 -20.34 8.17
CA GLU A 110 9.04 -19.73 8.64
C GLU A 110 8.89 -19.04 10.01
N GLY A 111 7.67 -19.02 10.56
CA GLY A 111 7.41 -18.48 11.90
C GLY A 111 7.27 -16.95 11.96
N GLY A 112 7.18 -16.27 10.81
CA GLY A 112 6.99 -14.82 10.73
C GLY A 112 5.76 -14.32 11.50
N ARG A 113 4.73 -15.16 11.70
CA ARG A 113 3.55 -14.85 12.50
C ARG A 113 3.82 -14.44 13.95
N PHE A 114 5.01 -14.70 14.49
CA PHE A 114 5.34 -14.36 15.88
C PHE A 114 6.23 -13.11 16.02
N GLN A 115 6.88 -12.69 14.94
CA GLN A 115 7.98 -11.71 15.01
C GLN A 115 7.91 -10.61 13.94
N ASN A 116 6.96 -10.69 13.02
CA ASN A 116 6.90 -9.83 11.84
C ASN A 116 5.49 -9.23 11.69
N GLN A 117 5.19 -8.20 12.48
CA GLN A 117 3.87 -7.56 12.51
C GLN A 117 3.52 -6.90 11.17
N GLU A 118 4.53 -6.48 10.42
CA GLU A 118 4.43 -5.89 9.10
C GLU A 118 3.93 -6.91 8.08
N ALA A 119 4.52 -8.12 8.03
CA ALA A 119 4.05 -9.19 7.16
C ALA A 119 2.61 -9.64 7.52
N ILE A 120 2.27 -9.65 8.81
CA ILE A 120 0.92 -9.99 9.28
C ILE A 120 -0.08 -8.95 8.81
N SER A 121 0.22 -7.68 9.05
CA SER A 121 -0.58 -6.54 8.62
C SER A 121 -0.82 -6.60 7.12
N VAL A 122 0.22 -6.85 6.32
CA VAL A 122 0.11 -6.96 4.86
C VAL A 122 -0.68 -8.19 4.42
N ALA A 123 -0.53 -9.34 5.08
CA ALA A 123 -1.30 -10.54 4.73
C ALA A 123 -2.80 -10.39 5.07
N MET A 124 -3.13 -9.76 6.21
CA MET A 124 -4.51 -9.41 6.56
C MET A 124 -5.10 -8.45 5.54
N HIS A 125 -4.33 -7.40 5.23
CA HIS A 125 -4.73 -6.36 4.30
C HIS A 125 -4.91 -6.86 2.85
N ARG A 126 -4.08 -7.82 2.38
CA ARG A 126 -4.28 -8.51 1.10
C ARG A 126 -5.44 -9.51 1.11
N GLY A 127 -6.08 -9.70 2.26
CA GLY A 127 -7.17 -10.67 2.48
C GLY A 127 -6.71 -12.11 2.35
N LEU A 128 -5.41 -12.38 2.56
CA LEU A 128 -4.84 -13.73 2.55
C LEU A 128 -5.14 -14.46 3.86
N ILE A 129 -5.13 -13.74 4.97
CA ILE A 129 -5.52 -14.23 6.29
C ILE A 129 -6.61 -13.33 6.86
N SER A 130 -7.60 -13.91 7.53
CA SER A 130 -8.53 -13.19 8.42
C SER A 130 -8.19 -13.39 9.89
N ASP A 131 -7.50 -14.49 10.20
CA ASP A 131 -7.00 -14.79 11.53
C ASP A 131 -5.64 -15.50 11.37
N ILE A 132 -4.68 -15.08 12.19
CA ILE A 132 -3.33 -15.59 12.20
C ILE A 132 -3.21 -17.00 12.81
N HIS A 133 -4.25 -17.49 13.47
CA HIS A 133 -4.28 -18.83 14.03
C HIS A 133 -4.82 -19.89 13.06
N HIS A 134 -5.40 -19.47 11.93
CA HIS A 134 -6.10 -20.34 10.99
C HIS A 134 -5.32 -20.54 9.67
N GLU A 135 -4.17 -21.20 9.76
CA GLU A 135 -3.26 -21.47 8.62
C GLU A 135 -3.97 -22.15 7.43
N LYS A 136 -4.73 -23.21 7.70
CA LYS A 136 -5.39 -24.00 6.66
C LYS A 136 -6.37 -23.16 5.84
N GLU A 137 -7.12 -22.29 6.51
CA GLU A 137 -8.10 -21.41 5.87
C GLU A 137 -7.42 -20.39 4.94
N ALA A 138 -6.23 -19.92 5.30
CA ALA A 138 -5.45 -18.97 4.51
C ALA A 138 -5.04 -19.57 3.16
N TYR A 139 -4.51 -20.80 3.17
CA TYR A 139 -4.11 -21.49 1.94
C TYR A 139 -5.31 -21.91 1.09
N ASP A 140 -6.42 -22.33 1.72
CA ASP A 140 -7.64 -22.68 0.99
C ASP A 140 -8.21 -21.47 0.23
N ARG A 141 -8.17 -20.28 0.84
CA ARG A 141 -8.53 -19.02 0.15
C ARG A 141 -7.59 -18.67 -0.99
N LEU A 142 -6.28 -18.84 -0.79
CA LEU A 142 -5.30 -18.59 -1.85
C LEU A 142 -5.56 -19.49 -3.06
N ASN A 143 -5.71 -20.80 -2.82
CA ASN A 143 -5.98 -21.78 -3.87
C ASN A 143 -7.28 -21.46 -4.63
N ALA A 144 -8.35 -21.07 -3.93
CA ALA A 144 -9.61 -20.66 -4.55
C ALA A 144 -9.49 -19.39 -5.41
N ARG A 145 -8.59 -18.48 -5.04
CA ARG A 145 -8.29 -17.25 -5.81
C ARG A 145 -7.46 -17.55 -7.06
N GLU A 146 -6.49 -18.45 -6.96
CA GLU A 146 -5.65 -18.86 -8.09
C GLU A 146 -6.48 -19.64 -9.13
N GLN A 147 -7.34 -20.57 -8.69
CA GLN A 147 -8.23 -21.31 -9.60
C GLN A 147 -9.22 -20.42 -10.36
N LYS A 148 -9.68 -19.31 -9.78
CA LYS A 148 -10.55 -18.33 -10.45
C LYS A 148 -9.84 -17.44 -11.47
N ARG A 149 -8.51 -17.40 -11.45
CA ARG A 149 -7.69 -16.59 -12.36
C ARG A 149 -7.30 -17.33 -13.64
N ASP A 150 -7.31 -18.67 -13.58
CA ASP A 150 -6.99 -19.56 -14.71
C ASP A 150 -8.23 -19.99 -15.53
N MET A 151 -9.43 -19.48 -15.19
CA MET A 151 -10.67 -19.62 -15.97
C MET A 151 -11.04 -18.30 -16.65
#